data_AF-A0A3D5FXB1-F1
#
_entry.id   AF-A0A3D5FXB1-F1
#
_cell.length_a   1.000
_cell.length_b   1.000
_cell.length_c   1.000
_cell.angle_alpha   90.00
_cell.angle_beta   90.00
_cell.angle_gamma   90.00
#
_symmetry.space_group_name_H-M   'P 1'
#
loop_
_entity.id
_entity.type
_entity.pdbx_description
1 polymer ?
#
loop_
_entity_poly.entity_id
_entity_poly.type
_entity_poly.pdbx_seq_one_letter_code
_entity_poly.pdbx_strand_id
1 'polypeptide(L)'
;MGQQERQMLQRRIKAGMEKAGAFGTKSGAPIGRPRITAEQRSSIRSLRREGNSYGQIARELSLSKSVVYRYAKRLTAPQPS
;
A
#
# COMPACT_ATOMS: atom_id res chain seq x y z
N MET A 1 23.96 -5.62 -30.28
CA MET A 1 23.46 -4.45 -29.53
C MET A 1 22.53 -4.94 -28.43
N GLY A 2 22.91 -5.16 -27.19
CA GLY A 2 24.12 -4.85 -26.44
C GLY A 2 23.63 -4.74 -24.99
N GLN A 3 23.64 -5.84 -24.23
CA GLN A 3 23.02 -5.94 -22.90
C GLN A 3 23.44 -4.81 -21.94
N GLN A 4 24.59 -4.18 -22.19
CA GLN A 4 25.11 -3.01 -21.50
C GLN A 4 24.23 -1.77 -21.60
N GLU A 5 23.67 -1.47 -22.77
CA GLU A 5 22.81 -0.29 -22.98
C GLU A 5 21.48 -0.44 -22.23
N ARG A 6 20.92 -1.67 -22.24
CA ARG A 6 19.74 -2.03 -21.43
C ARG A 6 20.01 -1.87 -19.93
N GLN A 7 21.18 -2.30 -19.45
CA GLN A 7 21.54 -2.15 -18.04
C GLN A 7 21.70 -0.68 -17.63
N MET A 8 22.29 0.16 -18.48
CA MET A 8 22.39 1.60 -18.23
C MET A 8 21.01 2.27 -18.15
N LEU A 9 20.10 1.90 -19.05
CA LEU A 9 18.73 2.40 -19.03
C LEU A 9 17.98 1.98 -17.75
N GLN A 10 18.08 0.71 -17.36
CA GLN A 10 17.45 0.22 -16.14
C GLN A 10 17.97 0.90 -14.87
N ARG A 11 19.29 1.15 -14.79
CA ARG A 11 19.90 1.87 -13.66
C ARG A 11 19.32 3.28 -13.52
N ARG A 12 19.18 4.02 -14.62
CA ARG A 12 18.59 5.36 -14.61
C ARG A 12 17.12 5.35 -14.25
N ILE A 13 16.34 4.41 -14.79
CA ILE A 13 14.92 4.26 -14.44
C ILE A 13 14.77 3.99 -12.94
N LYS A 14 15.57 3.07 -12.39
CA LYS A 14 15.53 2.74 -10.96
C LYS A 14 15.88 3.94 -10.09
N ALA A 15 16.93 4.69 -10.42
CA ALA A 15 17.31 5.91 -9.70
C ALA A 15 16.20 6.98 -9.75
N GLY A 16 15.54 7.14 -10.91
CA GLY A 16 14.40 8.03 -11.05
C GLY A 16 13.20 7.61 -10.20
N MET A 17 12.90 6.31 -10.16
CA MET A 17 11.84 5.74 -9.33
C MET A 17 12.13 5.86 -7.83
N GLU A 18 13.37 5.65 -7.41
CA GLU A 18 13.79 5.78 -6.01
C GLU A 18 13.63 7.23 -5.52
N LYS A 19 14.10 8.20 -6.31
CA LYS A 19 13.92 9.63 -6.03
C LYS A 19 12.43 9.98 -5.90
N ALA A 20 11.61 9.55 -6.84
CA ALA A 20 10.19 9.86 -6.81
C ALA A 20 9.42 9.08 -5.71
N GLY A 21 9.97 7.97 -5.22
CA GLY A 21 9.47 7.27 -4.03
C GLY A 21 9.78 8.01 -2.72
N ALA A 22 10.97 8.62 -2.62
CA ALA A 22 11.41 9.37 -1.44
C ALA A 22 10.82 10.79 -1.35
N PHE A 23 10.74 11.50 -2.47
CA PHE A 23 10.32 12.90 -2.53
C PHE A 23 8.89 13.11 -3.04
N GLY A 24 8.20 12.03 -3.40
CA GLY A 24 6.88 12.09 -4.05
C GLY A 24 6.96 12.32 -5.56
N THR A 25 5.84 12.11 -6.25
CA THR A 25 5.74 12.43 -7.69
C THR A 25 5.46 13.91 -7.90
N LYS A 26 5.70 14.43 -9.11
CA LYS A 26 5.34 15.81 -9.48
C LYS A 26 3.87 16.15 -9.18
N SER A 27 2.97 15.18 -9.22
CA SER A 27 1.54 15.35 -8.94
C SER A 27 1.17 15.16 -7.46
N GLY A 28 2.14 14.90 -6.57
CA GLY A 28 1.92 14.57 -5.16
C GLY A 28 1.32 13.17 -4.92
N ALA A 29 0.90 12.47 -5.98
CA ALA A 29 0.34 11.13 -5.88
C ALA A 29 1.42 10.09 -5.55
N PRO A 30 1.11 9.07 -4.73
CA PRO A 30 2.05 8.00 -4.42
C PRO A 30 2.39 7.19 -5.68
N ILE A 31 3.66 6.77 -5.80
CA ILE A 31 4.06 5.83 -6.86
C ILE A 31 3.44 4.46 -6.56
N GLY A 32 2.62 3.98 -7.50
CA GLY A 32 1.91 2.71 -7.38
C GLY A 32 0.47 2.89 -6.88
N ARG A 33 -0.11 1.82 -6.30
CA ARG A 33 -1.50 1.87 -5.84
C ARG A 33 -1.62 2.75 -4.58
N PRO A 34 -2.55 3.71 -4.54
CA PRO A 34 -2.77 4.52 -3.35
C PRO A 34 -3.02 3.61 -2.15
N ARG A 35 -2.16 3.75 -1.14
CA ARG A 35 -2.27 3.02 0.11
C ARG A 35 -3.27 3.77 0.98
N ILE A 36 -4.22 3.04 1.58
CA ILE A 36 -5.05 3.58 2.66
C ILE A 36 -4.18 4.18 3.75
N THR A 37 -4.69 5.22 4.41
CA THR A 37 -3.95 5.95 5.44
C THR A 37 -3.60 5.03 6.61
N ALA A 38 -2.61 5.43 7.42
CA ALA A 38 -2.23 4.70 8.61
C ALA A 38 -3.41 4.58 9.60
N GLU A 39 -4.20 5.64 9.72
CA GLU A 39 -5.43 5.67 10.53
C GLU A 39 -6.45 4.65 10.04
N GLN A 40 -6.76 4.62 8.74
CA GLN A 40 -7.68 3.62 8.17
C GLN A 40 -7.21 2.19 8.44
N ARG A 41 -5.90 1.91 8.42
CA ARG A 41 -5.37 0.58 8.79
C ARG A 41 -5.58 0.27 10.27
N SER A 42 -5.38 1.26 11.14
CA SER A 42 -5.61 1.11 12.57
C SER A 42 -7.08 0.82 12.85
N SER A 43 -8.00 1.58 12.23
CA SER A 43 -9.44 1.38 12.36
C SER A 43 -9.89 0.01 11.85
N ILE A 44 -9.38 -0.45 10.69
CA ILE A 44 -9.64 -1.83 10.20
C ILE A 44 -9.22 -2.88 11.24
N ARG A 45 -8.07 -2.67 11.91
CA ARG A 45 -7.53 -3.60 12.92
C ARG A 45 -8.37 -3.60 14.20
N SER A 46 -8.77 -2.43 14.68
CA SER A 46 -9.61 -2.31 15.89
C SER A 46 -10.98 -2.94 15.66
N LEU A 47 -11.68 -2.52 14.60
CA LEU A 47 -13.00 -3.05 14.26
C LEU A 47 -12.96 -4.57 14.00
N ARG A 48 -11.87 -5.08 13.42
CA ARG A 48 -11.72 -6.53 13.23
C ARG A 48 -11.51 -7.29 14.54
N ARG A 49 -10.76 -6.71 15.51
CA ARG A 49 -10.58 -7.27 16.85
C ARG A 49 -11.88 -7.26 17.66
N GLU A 50 -12.72 -6.26 17.44
CA GLU A 50 -14.07 -6.16 18.02
C GLU A 50 -15.06 -7.20 17.43
N GLY A 51 -14.64 -7.98 16.43
CA GLY A 51 -15.47 -9.04 15.83
C GLY A 51 -16.31 -8.59 14.63
N ASN A 52 -16.19 -7.34 14.18
CA ASN A 52 -16.96 -6.86 13.04
C ASN A 52 -16.64 -7.65 11.76
N SER A 53 -17.68 -7.83 10.94
CA SER A 53 -17.55 -8.46 9.62
C SER A 53 -16.90 -7.52 8.60
N TYR A 54 -16.20 -8.08 7.62
CA TYR A 54 -15.52 -7.28 6.57
C TYR A 54 -16.45 -6.30 5.84
N GLY A 55 -17.73 -6.66 5.68
CA GLY A 55 -18.73 -5.78 5.07
C GLY A 55 -19.14 -4.59 5.93
N GLN A 56 -19.19 -4.77 7.25
CA GLN A 56 -19.50 -3.69 8.20
C GLN A 56 -18.35 -2.69 8.23
N ILE A 57 -17.11 -3.18 8.37
CA ILE A 57 -15.88 -2.36 8.35
C ILE A 57 -15.75 -1.57 7.03
N ALA A 58 -16.11 -2.19 5.91
CA ALA A 58 -16.10 -1.55 4.59
C ALA A 58 -17.09 -0.38 4.53
N ARG A 59 -18.29 -0.54 5.07
CA ARG A 59 -19.31 0.53 5.13
C ARG A 59 -18.90 1.65 6.08
N GLU A 60 -18.44 1.30 7.29
CA GLU A 60 -18.00 2.24 8.32
C GLU A 60 -16.88 3.16 7.81
N LEU A 61 -15.88 2.58 7.14
CA LEU A 61 -14.70 3.32 6.68
C LEU A 61 -14.84 3.84 5.25
N SER A 62 -16.00 3.65 4.60
CA SER A 62 -16.23 3.96 3.18
C SER A 62 -15.14 3.40 2.26
N LEU A 63 -14.75 2.14 2.53
CA LEU A 63 -13.73 1.40 1.79
C LEU A 63 -14.36 0.22 1.03
N SER A 64 -13.74 -0.21 -0.06
CA SER A 64 -14.18 -1.43 -0.73
C SER A 64 -13.89 -2.66 0.13
N LYS A 65 -14.79 -3.65 0.11
CA LYS A 65 -14.62 -4.94 0.82
C LYS A 65 -13.29 -5.62 0.50
N SER A 66 -12.81 -5.53 -0.74
CA SER A 66 -11.51 -6.07 -1.17
C SER A 66 -10.30 -5.39 -0.52
N VAL A 67 -10.42 -4.09 -0.21
CA VAL A 67 -9.39 -3.34 0.53
C VAL A 67 -9.37 -3.83 1.96
N VAL A 68 -10.52 -3.86 2.64
CA VAL A 68 -10.64 -4.35 4.01
C VAL A 68 -10.11 -5.78 4.15
N TYR A 69 -10.52 -6.70 3.27
CA TYR A 69 -10.04 -8.09 3.29
C TYR A 69 -8.52 -8.18 3.12
N ARG A 70 -7.94 -7.42 2.18
CA ARG A 70 -6.49 -7.42 1.95
C ARG A 70 -5.72 -6.97 3.18
N TYR A 71 -6.18 -5.92 3.85
CA TYR A 71 -5.51 -5.39 5.04
C TYR A 71 -5.80 -6.23 6.27
N ALA A 72 -7.01 -6.73 6.46
CA ALA A 72 -7.38 -7.63 7.56
C ALA A 72 -6.68 -9.00 7.49
N LYS A 73 -6.55 -9.60 6.29
CA LYS A 73 -5.83 -10.87 6.12
C LYS A 73 -4.34 -10.74 6.45
N ARG A 74 -3.73 -9.61 6.09
CA ARG A 74 -2.32 -9.33 6.38
C ARG A 74 -2.06 -9.12 7.89
N LEU A 75 -3.11 -8.89 8.68
CA LEU A 75 -3.06 -8.69 10.13
C LEU A 75 -3.18 -9.99 10.94
N THR A 76 -3.49 -11.14 10.31
CA THR A 76 -3.52 -12.44 11.00
C THR A 76 -2.13 -13.06 11.19
N ALA A 77 -1.09 -12.46 10.59
CA ALA A 77 0.28 -12.79 10.93
C ALA A 77 0.64 -12.10 12.26
N PRO A 78 1.23 -12.80 13.24
CA PRO A 78 1.67 -12.18 14.48
C PRO A 78 2.65 -11.06 14.14
N GLN A 79 2.39 -9.85 14.62
CA GLN A 79 3.31 -8.73 14.49
C GLN A 79 4.56 -9.08 15.30
N PRO A 80 5.78 -9.14 14.71
CA PRO A 80 6.98 -9.20 15.52
C PRO A 80 7.12 -7.88 16.29
N SER A 81 7.37 -8.01 17.59
CA SER A 81 7.63 -6.94 18.55
C SER A 81 8.84 -6.10 18.17
#